data_AF-A0A969F534-F1
#
_entry.id   AF-A0A969F534-F1
#
_cell.length_a   1.000
_cell.length_b   1.000
_cell.length_c   1.000
_cell.angle_alpha   90.00
_cell.angle_beta   90.00
_cell.angle_gamma   90.00
#
_symmetry.space_group_name_H-M   'P 1'
#
loop_
_entity.id
_entity.type
_entity.pdbx_description
1 polymer ?
#
loop_
_entity_poly.entity_id
_entity_poly.type
_entity_poly.pdbx_seq_one_letter_code
_entity_poly.pdbx_strand_id
1 'polypeptide(L)'
;MDSSTGIWVILIIVVLLMGGVLLLMQRQAKKVNLTRPSSPDEKPDWMKAMPPPETVAATKADGEGIALYDYDEGEQVAAPFAEQVEDILLAMMKEEPSLAGVTVDLGTAVDDSLEIWVDGTAYPDVDAVPNERLRELIHEAIAKWEAYQDESGG
;
A
#
# COMPACT_ATOMS: atom_id res chain seq x y z
N MET A 1 -2.64 -31.74 -42.18
CA MET A 1 -1.96 -30.75 -41.33
C MET A 1 -0.48 -30.94 -41.56
N ASP A 2 0.17 -29.97 -42.21
CA ASP A 2 1.61 -30.05 -42.44
C ASP A 2 2.34 -29.92 -41.10
N SER A 3 3.37 -30.74 -40.91
CA SER A 3 4.16 -30.78 -39.67
C SER A 3 4.71 -29.40 -39.27
N SER A 4 4.93 -28.52 -40.24
CA SER A 4 5.34 -27.13 -40.04
C SER A 4 4.29 -26.28 -39.34
N THR A 5 3.00 -26.46 -39.65
CA THR A 5 1.91 -25.70 -39.01
C THR A 5 1.72 -26.11 -37.55
N GLY A 6 1.93 -27.40 -37.24
CA GLY A 6 1.87 -27.90 -35.86
C GLY A 6 2.96 -27.31 -34.97
N ILE A 7 4.18 -27.15 -35.49
CA ILE A 7 5.32 -26.60 -34.73
C ILE A 7 5.08 -25.13 -34.36
N TRP A 8 4.53 -24.32 -35.27
CA TRP A 8 4.25 -22.91 -35.01
C TRP A 8 3.16 -22.70 -33.95
N VAL A 9 2.10 -23.53 -33.97
CA VAL A 9 1.04 -23.45 -32.96
C VAL A 9 1.57 -23.76 -31.56
N ILE A 10 2.42 -24.78 -31.43
CA ILE A 10 3.03 -25.15 -30.15
C ILE A 10 3.93 -24.03 -29.63
N LEU A 11 4.76 -23.42 -30.49
CA LEU A 11 5.62 -22.30 -30.10
C LEU A 11 4.83 -21.09 -29.58
N ILE A 12 3.72 -20.73 -30.24
CA ILE A 12 2.86 -19.61 -29.82
C ILE A 12 2.26 -19.90 -28.43
N ILE A 13 1.78 -21.13 -28.20
CA ILE A 13 1.19 -21.51 -26.90
C ILE A 13 2.24 -21.41 -25.79
N VAL A 14 3.48 -21.88 -26.02
CA VAL A 14 4.55 -21.82 -25.02
C VAL A 14 4.92 -20.37 -24.68
N VAL A 15 5.01 -19.49 -25.69
CA VAL A 15 5.31 -18.06 -25.46
C VAL A 15 4.18 -17.39 -24.68
N LEU A 16 2.92 -17.68 -24.99
CA LEU A 16 1.78 -17.14 -24.25
C LEU A 16 1.74 -17.63 -22.80
N LEU A 17 2.05 -18.92 -22.56
CA LEU A 17 2.14 -19.46 -21.21
C LEU A 17 3.28 -18.84 -20.40
N MET A 18 4.47 -18.69 -20.99
CA MET A 18 5.60 -18.03 -20.33
C MET A 18 5.30 -16.56 -20.04
N GLY A 19 4.69 -15.84 -20.99
CA GLY A 19 4.26 -14.45 -20.81
C GLY A 19 3.22 -14.31 -19.69
N GLY A 20 2.24 -15.22 -19.64
CA GLY A 20 1.24 -15.25 -18.57
C GLY A 20 1.85 -15.50 -17.19
N VAL A 21 2.80 -16.43 -17.08
CA VAL A 21 3.52 -16.71 -15.82
C VAL A 21 4.36 -15.50 -15.38
N LEU A 22 5.09 -14.86 -16.30
CA LEU A 22 5.86 -13.64 -16.01
C LEU A 22 4.95 -12.50 -15.53
N LEU A 23 3.78 -12.33 -16.14
CA LEU A 23 2.82 -11.30 -15.77
C LEU A 23 2.20 -11.57 -14.38
N LEU A 24 1.96 -12.84 -14.03
CA LEU A 24 1.53 -13.25 -12.69
C LEU A 24 2.63 -13.02 -11.65
N MET A 25 3.89 -13.30 -11.97
CA MET A 25 5.02 -13.04 -11.06
C MET A 25 5.24 -11.54 -10.83
N GLN A 26 5.06 -10.69 -11.85
CA GLN A 26 5.10 -9.24 -11.68
C GLN A 26 3.95 -8.70 -10.84
N ARG A 27 2.74 -9.29 -10.93
CA ARG A 27 1.62 -8.93 -10.05
C ARG A 27 1.89 -9.28 -8.58
N GLN A 28 2.55 -10.40 -8.29
CA GLN A 28 2.93 -10.72 -6.92
C GLN A 28 4.04 -9.80 -6.37
N ALA A 29 4.93 -9.29 -7.22
CA ALA A 29 5.96 -8.33 -6.82
C ALA A 29 5.41 -6.93 -6.50
N LYS A 30 4.15 -6.62 -6.88
CA LYS A 30 3.49 -5.36 -6.57
C LYS A 30 2.74 -5.33 -5.23
N LYS A 31 2.67 -6.47 -4.51
CA LYS A 31 2.23 -6.45 -3.11
C LYS A 31 3.33 -5.80 -2.29
N VAL A 32 3.12 -4.55 -1.91
CA VAL A 32 4.06 -3.81 -1.07
C VAL A 32 4.02 -4.45 0.31
N ASN A 33 5.04 -5.25 0.62
CA ASN A 33 5.18 -5.91 1.91
C ASN A 33 6.07 -5.02 2.80
N LEU A 34 5.44 -4.00 3.38
CA LEU A 34 6.09 -2.92 4.16
C LEU A 34 6.56 -3.37 5.55
N THR A 35 6.28 -4.62 5.93
CA THR A 35 6.37 -5.11 7.31
C THR A 35 7.49 -6.12 7.55
N ARG A 36 8.11 -6.67 6.49
CA ARG A 36 9.06 -7.77 6.65
C ARG A 36 10.43 -7.25 7.12
N PRO A 37 10.88 -7.59 8.34
CA PRO A 37 12.22 -7.21 8.77
C PRO A 37 13.28 -7.95 7.93
N SER A 38 14.43 -7.32 7.75
CA SER A 38 15.59 -7.91 7.05
C SER A 38 16.09 -9.21 7.73
N SER A 39 15.76 -9.43 9.01
CA SER A 39 15.94 -10.72 9.69
C SER A 39 14.82 -11.04 10.70
N PRO A 40 14.57 -12.32 11.03
CA PRO A 40 13.44 -12.74 11.89
C PRO A 40 13.48 -12.24 13.35
N ASP A 41 14.66 -11.87 13.86
CA ASP A 41 14.87 -11.47 15.26
C ASP A 41 14.99 -9.94 15.42
N GLU A 42 14.89 -9.19 14.32
CA GLU A 42 15.05 -7.74 14.32
C GLU A 42 13.69 -7.05 14.28
N LYS A 43 13.52 -6.02 15.13
CA LYS A 43 12.36 -5.15 15.04
C LYS A 43 12.43 -4.38 13.71
N PRO A 44 11.35 -4.37 12.91
CA PRO A 44 11.22 -3.50 11.75
C PRO A 44 11.67 -2.07 12.05
N ASP A 45 12.32 -1.43 11.07
CA ASP A 45 12.97 -0.14 11.28
C ASP A 45 11.96 0.98 11.64
N TRP A 46 10.73 0.86 11.16
CA TRP A 46 9.63 1.75 11.54
C TRP A 46 9.28 1.77 13.03
N MET A 47 9.63 0.72 13.79
CA MET A 47 9.46 0.71 15.26
C MET A 47 10.58 1.46 16.00
N LYS A 48 11.67 1.83 15.32
CA LYS A 48 12.82 2.52 15.90
C LYS A 48 12.76 4.04 15.64
N ALA A 49 12.02 4.46 14.61
CA ALA A 49 11.88 5.83 14.18
C ALA A 49 10.79 6.61 14.95
N MET A 50 10.89 7.94 14.97
CA MET A 50 9.75 8.78 15.33
C MET A 50 8.70 8.74 14.20
N PRO A 51 7.39 8.76 14.51
CA PRO A 51 6.36 8.78 13.48
C PRO A 51 6.44 10.05 12.63
N PRO A 52 5.91 10.01 11.38
CA PRO A 52 5.86 11.17 10.50
C PRO A 52 5.20 12.38 11.15
N PRO A 53 5.58 13.62 10.78
CA PRO A 53 4.96 14.83 11.30
C PRO A 53 3.45 14.88 11.09
N GLU A 54 2.94 14.28 10.01
CA GLU A 54 1.52 14.14 9.70
C GLU A 54 0.80 13.34 10.78
N THR A 55 1.33 12.17 11.14
CA THR A 55 0.84 11.34 12.25
C THR A 55 0.89 12.08 13.57
N VAL A 56 2.00 12.76 13.88
CA VAL A 56 2.09 13.58 15.10
C VAL A 56 1.05 14.70 15.11
N ALA A 57 0.69 15.25 13.95
CA ALA A 57 -0.33 16.27 13.82
C ALA A 57 -1.75 15.70 13.94
N ALA A 58 -2.00 14.51 13.38
CA ALA A 58 -3.26 13.77 13.50
C ALA A 58 -3.54 13.43 14.96
N THR A 59 -2.66 12.65 15.61
CA THR A 59 -2.82 12.27 17.02
C THR A 59 -3.02 13.49 17.94
N LYS A 60 -2.32 14.60 17.65
CA LYS A 60 -2.47 15.86 18.40
C LYS A 60 -3.81 16.55 18.15
N ALA A 61 -4.36 16.47 16.94
CA ALA A 61 -5.68 17.00 16.61
C ALA A 61 -6.78 16.24 17.36
N ASP A 62 -6.61 14.93 17.51
CA ASP A 62 -7.56 14.05 18.19
C ASP A 62 -7.40 14.06 19.71
N GLY A 63 -6.35 14.74 20.20
CA GLY A 63 -6.07 14.92 21.63
C GLY A 63 -5.37 13.72 22.25
N GLU A 64 -4.86 12.81 21.42
CA GLU A 64 -4.09 11.65 21.79
C GLU A 64 -2.62 12.01 22.07
N GLY A 65 -1.94 11.14 22.84
CA GLY A 65 -0.49 11.21 22.96
C GLY A 65 0.19 10.80 21.65
N ILE A 66 1.51 11.01 21.52
CA ILE A 66 2.25 10.43 20.39
C ILE A 66 2.24 8.91 20.58
N ALA A 67 1.33 8.22 19.88
CA ALA A 67 1.16 6.78 19.89
C ALA A 67 1.58 6.19 18.55
N LEU A 68 2.04 4.94 18.57
CA LEU A 68 2.28 4.14 17.37
C LEU A 68 0.98 3.49 16.86
N TYR A 69 -0.05 3.46 17.71
CA TYR A 69 -1.35 2.91 17.38
C TYR A 69 -2.33 4.06 17.51
N ASP A 70 -2.91 4.46 16.39
CA ASP A 70 -4.11 5.26 16.32
C ASP A 70 -5.24 4.26 16.00
N TYR A 71 -6.36 4.33 16.71
CA TYR A 71 -7.50 3.46 16.41
C TYR A 71 -8.76 4.24 16.75
N ASP A 72 -9.45 4.73 15.73
CA ASP A 72 -10.74 5.37 15.91
C ASP A 72 -11.90 4.38 15.80
N GLU A 73 -13.00 4.72 16.49
CA GLU A 73 -14.21 3.92 16.46
C GLU A 73 -14.84 3.92 15.06
N GLY A 74 -14.67 2.82 14.33
CA GLY A 74 -15.22 2.63 12.99
C GLY A 74 -14.19 2.31 11.92
N GLU A 75 -12.90 2.41 12.25
CA GLU A 75 -11.78 2.12 11.34
C GLU A 75 -11.44 0.63 11.28
N GLN A 76 -10.77 0.24 10.19
CA GLN A 76 -10.17 -1.08 10.10
C GLN A 76 -9.00 -1.22 11.06
N VAL A 77 -8.77 -2.43 11.55
CA VAL A 77 -7.57 -2.69 12.34
C VAL A 77 -6.37 -2.59 11.41
N ALA A 78 -5.54 -1.58 11.62
CA ALA A 78 -4.30 -1.42 10.89
C ALA A 78 -3.08 -1.60 11.79
N ALA A 79 -2.00 -2.09 11.18
CA ALA A 79 -0.70 -2.03 11.78
C ALA A 79 -0.20 -0.58 11.76
N PRO A 80 0.69 -0.17 12.68
CA PRO A 80 1.19 1.21 12.78
C PRO A 80 1.69 1.86 11.48
N PHE A 81 2.22 1.06 10.54
CA PHE A 81 2.68 1.61 9.27
C PHE A 81 1.50 2.02 8.36
N ALA A 82 0.39 1.28 8.39
CA ALA A 82 -0.79 1.57 7.58
C ALA A 82 -1.45 2.85 8.06
N GLU A 83 -1.59 3.02 9.39
CA GLU A 83 -2.03 4.26 10.04
C GLU A 83 -1.18 5.47 9.60
N GLN A 84 0.15 5.34 9.65
CA GLN A 84 1.05 6.43 9.25
C GLN A 84 0.95 6.80 7.76
N VAL A 85 0.74 5.81 6.89
CA VAL A 85 0.51 6.06 5.46
C VAL A 85 -0.85 6.73 5.26
N GLU A 86 -1.86 6.33 6.03
CA GLU A 86 -3.20 6.94 6.00
C GLU A 86 -3.15 8.40 6.43
N ASP A 87 -2.46 8.73 7.53
CA ASP A 87 -2.27 10.11 7.97
C ASP A 87 -1.67 11.00 6.89
N ILE A 88 -0.61 10.51 6.24
CA ILE A 88 0.04 11.20 5.13
C ILE A 88 -0.94 11.39 3.98
N LEU A 89 -1.68 10.34 3.62
CA LEU A 89 -2.66 10.38 2.55
C LEU A 89 -3.79 11.37 2.84
N LEU A 90 -4.38 11.33 4.03
CA LEU A 90 -5.45 12.24 4.46
C LEU A 90 -4.96 13.68 4.51
N ALA A 91 -3.72 13.93 4.91
CA ALA A 91 -3.09 15.25 4.84
C ALA A 91 -2.98 15.75 3.38
N MET A 92 -2.55 14.90 2.44
CA MET A 92 -2.48 15.24 1.02
C MET A 92 -3.88 15.46 0.42
N MET A 93 -4.86 14.62 0.76
CA MET A 93 -6.24 14.73 0.26
C MET A 93 -6.94 16.03 0.67
N LYS A 94 -6.58 16.62 1.83
CA LYS A 94 -7.10 17.93 2.25
C LYS A 94 -6.75 19.05 1.27
N GLU A 95 -5.67 18.91 0.50
CA GLU A 95 -5.24 19.87 -0.52
C GLU A 95 -5.86 19.62 -1.91
N GLU A 96 -6.71 18.59 -2.04
CA GLU A 96 -7.23 18.08 -3.32
C GLU A 96 -8.75 18.21 -3.43
N PRO A 97 -9.28 19.34 -3.97
CA PRO A 97 -10.72 19.56 -4.07
C PRO A 97 -11.47 18.50 -4.88
N SER A 98 -10.77 17.81 -5.80
CA SER A 98 -11.34 16.75 -6.63
C SER A 98 -11.70 15.48 -5.84
N LEU A 99 -11.14 15.33 -4.64
CA LEU A 99 -11.37 14.21 -3.73
C LEU A 99 -12.26 14.62 -2.53
N ALA A 100 -12.83 15.82 -2.56
CA ALA A 100 -13.72 16.28 -1.50
C ALA A 100 -14.92 15.34 -1.36
N GLY A 101 -15.06 14.72 -0.18
CA GLY A 101 -16.14 13.80 0.15
C GLY A 101 -15.85 12.33 -0.18
N VAL A 102 -14.65 12.00 -0.66
CA VAL A 102 -14.16 10.61 -0.72
C VAL A 102 -13.67 10.21 0.66
N THR A 103 -14.15 9.09 1.18
CA THR A 103 -13.63 8.48 2.42
C THR A 103 -12.64 7.39 2.07
N VAL A 104 -11.47 7.41 2.70
CA VAL A 104 -10.42 6.41 2.56
C VAL A 104 -10.01 5.94 3.93
N ASP A 105 -9.75 4.63 4.06
CA ASP A 105 -9.24 3.94 5.25
C ASP A 105 -8.24 2.88 4.76
N LEU A 106 -7.09 2.75 5.44
CA LEU A 106 -6.02 1.81 5.14
C LEU A 106 -5.89 0.78 6.27
N GLY A 107 -6.36 -0.43 6.01
CA GLY A 107 -6.22 -1.56 6.93
C GLY A 107 -4.96 -2.39 6.70
N THR A 108 -4.77 -3.40 7.55
CA THR A 108 -3.79 -4.47 7.32
C THR A 108 -4.48 -5.81 7.06
N ALA A 109 -4.25 -6.35 5.87
CA ALA A 109 -4.79 -7.64 5.47
C ALA A 109 -4.14 -8.81 6.25
N VAL A 110 -4.77 -9.99 6.19
CA VAL A 110 -4.30 -11.22 6.87
C VAL A 110 -2.90 -11.67 6.42
N ASP A 111 -2.44 -11.23 5.25
CA ASP A 111 -1.08 -11.50 4.72
C ASP A 111 -0.06 -10.37 5.02
N ASP A 112 -0.37 -9.51 5.98
CA ASP A 112 0.40 -8.33 6.39
C ASP A 112 0.61 -7.28 5.28
N SER A 113 -0.20 -7.34 4.21
CA SER A 113 -0.23 -6.33 3.15
C SER A 113 -1.23 -5.21 3.46
N LEU A 114 -1.05 -4.08 2.78
CA LEU A 114 -1.95 -2.93 2.88
C LEU A 114 -3.31 -3.27 2.26
N GLU A 115 -4.39 -3.10 3.01
CA GLU A 115 -5.77 -3.21 2.51
C GLU A 115 -6.35 -1.80 2.32
N ILE A 116 -6.95 -1.51 1.17
CA ILE A 116 -7.38 -0.15 0.82
C ILE A 116 -8.89 -0.11 0.75
N TRP A 117 -9.52 0.72 1.58
CA TRP A 117 -10.97 0.92 1.58
C TRP A 117 -11.29 2.32 1.04
N VAL A 118 -12.15 2.40 0.03
CA VAL A 118 -12.64 3.66 -0.52
C VAL A 118 -14.17 3.66 -0.51
N ASP A 119 -14.78 4.62 0.18
CA ASP A 119 -16.23 4.73 0.39
C ASP A 119 -16.85 3.40 0.86
N GLY A 120 -16.15 2.70 1.77
CA GLY A 120 -16.56 1.40 2.31
C GLY A 120 -16.38 0.20 1.36
N THR A 121 -15.74 0.38 0.21
CA THR A 121 -15.40 -0.70 -0.72
C THR A 121 -13.92 -1.06 -0.61
N ALA A 122 -13.62 -2.32 -0.32
CA ALA A 122 -12.25 -2.84 -0.26
C ALA A 122 -11.66 -3.09 -1.66
N TYR A 123 -10.41 -2.69 -1.84
CA TYR A 123 -9.59 -2.91 -3.04
C TYR A 123 -8.34 -3.72 -2.67
N PRO A 124 -8.01 -4.75 -3.46
CA PRO A 124 -6.90 -5.66 -3.14
C PRO A 124 -5.51 -5.06 -3.43
N ASP A 125 -5.45 -3.94 -4.14
CA ASP A 125 -4.23 -3.23 -4.50
C ASP A 125 -4.55 -1.77 -4.91
N VAL A 126 -3.53 -0.91 -4.89
CA VAL A 126 -3.66 0.51 -5.28
C VAL A 126 -4.13 0.64 -6.73
N ASP A 127 -3.63 -0.21 -7.63
CA ASP A 127 -3.96 -0.18 -9.06
C ASP A 127 -5.46 -0.47 -9.31
N ALA A 128 -6.15 -1.14 -8.39
CA ALA A 128 -7.56 -1.49 -8.46
C ALA A 128 -8.51 -0.34 -8.05
N VAL A 129 -8.01 0.69 -7.37
CA VAL A 129 -8.82 1.86 -6.97
C VAL A 129 -9.25 2.63 -8.23
N PRO A 130 -10.55 2.91 -8.47
CA PRO A 130 -11.01 3.48 -9.74
C PRO A 130 -10.52 4.90 -10.01
N ASN A 131 -10.43 5.73 -8.97
CA ASN A 131 -10.06 7.14 -9.07
C ASN A 131 -8.55 7.28 -9.30
N GLU A 132 -8.17 7.79 -10.47
CA GLU A 132 -6.76 7.93 -10.87
C GLU A 132 -5.97 8.87 -9.96
N ARG A 133 -6.54 10.02 -9.60
CA ARG A 133 -5.84 10.96 -8.70
C ARG A 133 -5.65 10.36 -7.32
N LEU A 134 -6.63 9.62 -6.81
CA LEU A 134 -6.49 8.92 -5.54
C LEU A 134 -5.39 7.85 -5.59
N ARG A 135 -5.29 7.08 -6.68
CA ARG A 135 -4.18 6.12 -6.86
C ARG A 135 -2.82 6.79 -6.79
N GLU A 136 -2.66 7.92 -7.48
CA GLU A 136 -1.43 8.70 -7.44
C GLU A 136 -1.08 9.14 -6.02
N LEU A 137 -2.05 9.72 -5.29
CA LEU A 137 -1.83 10.15 -3.90
C LEU A 137 -1.47 9.00 -2.97
N ILE A 138 -2.09 7.82 -3.13
CA ILE A 138 -1.73 6.64 -2.32
C ILE A 138 -0.27 6.24 -2.60
N HIS A 139 0.15 6.23 -3.87
CA HIS A 139 1.55 5.96 -4.21
C HIS A 139 2.51 7.03 -3.66
N GLU A 140 2.14 8.31 -3.73
CA GLU A 140 2.92 9.42 -3.18
C GLU A 140 3.03 9.33 -1.65
N ALA A 141 1.96 8.96 -0.96
CA ALA A 141 1.93 8.78 0.49
C ALA A 141 2.85 7.63 0.93
N ILE A 142 2.77 6.47 0.26
CA ILE A 142 3.66 5.32 0.52
C ILE A 142 5.12 5.73 0.30
N ALA A 143 5.44 6.37 -0.83
CA ALA A 143 6.81 6.77 -1.14
C ALA A 143 7.35 7.80 -0.12
N LYS A 144 6.50 8.72 0.34
CA LYS A 144 6.87 9.70 1.37
C LYS A 144 7.11 9.02 2.72
N TRP A 145 6.28 8.06 3.09
CA TRP A 145 6.50 7.25 4.30
C TRP A 145 7.82 6.48 4.23
N GLU A 146 8.11 5.80 3.11
CA GLU A 146 9.38 5.08 2.90
C GLU A 146 10.60 6.02 3.04
N ALA A 147 10.52 7.22 2.46
CA ALA A 147 11.59 8.21 2.59
C ALA A 147 11.82 8.65 4.05
N TYR A 148 10.75 8.77 4.86
CA TYR A 148 10.90 9.05 6.29
C TYR A 148 11.61 7.92 7.04
N GLN A 149 11.35 6.66 6.67
CA GLN A 149 12.04 5.51 7.27
C GLN A 149 13.54 5.55 6.96
N ASP A 150 13.91 5.89 5.72
CA ASP A 150 15.32 6.00 5.30
C ASP A 150 16.05 7.16 6.02
N GLU A 151 15.40 8.32 6.18
CA GLU A 151 15.99 9.51 6.80
C GLU A 151 16.09 9.43 8.33
N SER A 152 15.20 8.67 8.97
CA SER A 152 15.19 8.48 10.43
C SER A 152 16.18 7.43 10.93
N GLY A 153 16.89 6.76 10.00
CA GLY A 153 18.02 5.87 10.27
C GLY A 153 17.59 4.41 10.47
N GLY A 154 17.47 3.69 9.35
CA GLY A 154 17.60 2.23 9.32
C GLY A 154 18.96 1.74 9.80
#